data_AF-A0A965PBZ2-F1
#
_entry.id   AF-A0A965PBZ2-F1
#
_cell.length_a   1.000
_cell.length_b   1.000
_cell.length_c   1.000
_cell.angle_alpha   90.00
_cell.angle_beta   90.00
_cell.angle_gamma   90.00
#
_symmetry.space_group_name_H-M   'P 1'
#
loop_
_entity.id
_entity.type
_entity.pdbx_description
1 polymer ?
#
loop_
_entity_poly.entity_id
_entity_poly.type
_entity_poly.pdbx_seq_one_letter_code
_entity_poly.pdbx_strand_id
1 'polypeptide(L)'
;MVSSSVDSFPKLKKSLELAKVAVWKYETDEFHGICEIAHDEMVVKCVFECCDRSFYDVLGIDGVIRHRLNQPVSVERLAEQLSDDFPGLRVTVHGRAKTHGWISSS
;
A
#
# COMPACT_ATOMS: atom_id res chain seq x y z
N MET A 1 -8.44 12.19 -66.64
CA MET A 1 -8.56 10.94 -65.85
C MET A 1 -7.90 11.21 -64.50
N VAL A 2 -8.68 11.26 -63.43
CA VAL A 2 -8.20 11.64 -62.09
C VAL A 2 -7.67 10.38 -61.40
N SER A 3 -6.37 10.36 -61.13
CA SER A 3 -5.70 9.31 -60.35
C SER A 3 -5.91 9.62 -58.86
N SER A 4 -6.94 9.01 -58.26
CA SER A 4 -7.13 9.02 -56.80
C SER A 4 -6.21 7.98 -56.17
N SER A 5 -5.10 8.44 -55.61
CA SER A 5 -4.23 7.67 -54.72
C SER A 5 -5.05 7.16 -53.53
N VAL A 6 -5.03 5.85 -53.29
CA VAL A 6 -5.70 5.23 -52.16
C VAL A 6 -4.88 5.54 -50.91
N ASP A 7 -5.37 6.44 -50.07
CA ASP A 7 -4.78 6.74 -48.77
C ASP A 7 -4.72 5.46 -47.94
N SER A 8 -3.51 4.92 -47.81
CA SER A 8 -3.24 3.75 -46.99
C SER A 8 -3.27 4.19 -45.54
N PHE A 9 -4.30 3.78 -44.80
CA PHE A 9 -4.34 3.99 -43.35
C PHE A 9 -3.04 3.44 -42.72
N PRO A 10 -2.31 4.23 -41.92
CA PRO A 10 -1.16 3.73 -41.21
C PRO A 10 -1.62 2.57 -40.30
N LYS A 11 -1.00 1.40 -40.46
CA LYS A 11 -1.23 0.24 -39.58
C LYS A 11 -1.03 0.72 -38.14
N LEU A 12 -2.11 0.78 -37.37
CA LEU A 12 -2.08 1.04 -35.93
C LEU A 12 -1.21 -0.02 -35.24
N LYS A 13 0.08 0.27 -35.11
CA LYS A 13 1.08 -0.56 -34.45
C LYS A 13 1.26 -0.08 -33.02
N LYS A 14 0.42 -0.65 -32.15
CA LYS A 14 0.75 -1.34 -30.90
C LYS A 14 -0.56 -1.37 -30.12
N SER A 15 -1.14 -2.57 -29.98
CA SER A 15 -2.01 -2.82 -28.84
C SER A 15 -1.22 -2.42 -27.61
N LEU A 16 -1.84 -1.66 -26.71
CA LEU A 16 -1.35 -1.54 -25.34
C LEU A 16 -1.20 -2.96 -24.81
N GLU A 17 0.03 -3.49 -24.83
CA GLU A 17 0.35 -4.67 -24.04
C GLU A 17 0.18 -4.21 -22.61
N LEU A 18 -0.85 -4.71 -21.92
CA LEU A 18 -0.94 -4.59 -20.46
C LEU A 18 0.41 -5.04 -19.92
N ALA A 19 1.14 -4.10 -19.31
CA ALA A 19 2.46 -4.37 -18.76
C ALA A 19 2.36 -5.63 -17.91
N LYS A 20 3.12 -6.66 -18.28
CA LYS A 20 3.22 -7.89 -17.49
C LYS A 20 3.69 -7.48 -16.11
N VAL A 21 2.79 -7.60 -15.13
CA VAL A 21 2.95 -7.29 -13.69
C VAL A 21 2.79 -5.79 -13.38
N ALA A 22 1.56 -5.35 -13.13
CA ALA A 22 1.32 -4.12 -12.39
C ALA A 22 1.61 -4.40 -10.91
N VAL A 23 2.81 -4.02 -10.44
CA VAL A 23 3.09 -3.96 -9.01
C VAL A 23 2.33 -2.76 -8.47
N TRP A 24 1.36 -3.00 -7.59
CA TRP A 24 0.67 -1.94 -6.90
C TRP A 24 1.32 -1.68 -5.55
N LYS A 25 1.32 -0.40 -5.19
CA LYS A 25 1.77 0.11 -3.90
C LYS A 25 0.64 0.96 -3.35
N TYR A 26 0.29 0.73 -2.10
CA TYR A 26 -0.65 1.54 -1.35
C TYR A 26 0.07 2.15 -0.15
N GLU A 27 0.01 3.48 -0.03
CA GLU A 27 0.52 4.22 1.11
C GLU A 27 -0.67 4.87 1.81
N THR A 28 -0.80 4.62 3.11
CA THR A 28 -1.95 5.09 3.86
C THR A 28 -1.80 6.55 4.28
N ASP A 29 -2.93 7.17 4.59
CA ASP A 29 -2.96 8.36 5.43
C ASP A 29 -2.50 8.03 6.87
N GLU A 30 -2.48 9.06 7.72
CA GLU A 30 -2.14 8.92 9.14
C GLU A 30 -3.27 8.24 9.92
N PHE A 31 -2.90 7.23 10.70
CA PHE A 31 -3.74 6.68 11.73
C PHE A 31 -3.21 7.03 13.12
N HIS A 32 -4.13 7.11 14.07
CA HIS A 32 -3.81 7.36 15.46
C HIS A 32 -4.08 6.11 16.30
N GLY A 33 -3.21 5.86 17.26
CA GLY A 33 -3.37 4.80 18.26
C GLY A 33 -2.60 5.15 19.53
N ILE A 34 -2.39 4.14 20.38
CA ILE A 34 -1.60 4.26 21.60
C ILE A 34 -0.35 3.41 21.47
N CYS A 35 0.82 4.01 21.70
CA CYS A 35 2.08 3.27 21.74
C CYS A 35 2.11 2.38 22.98
N GLU A 36 2.31 1.08 22.83
CA GLU A 36 2.39 0.18 24.01
C GLU A 36 3.65 0.38 24.86
N ILE A 37 4.73 0.90 24.27
CA ILE A 37 6.03 1.07 24.95
C ILE A 37 6.05 2.38 25.75
N ALA A 38 5.63 3.47 25.11
CA ALA A 38 5.62 4.80 25.71
C ALA A 38 4.32 5.12 26.46
N HIS A 39 3.26 4.34 26.24
CA HIS A 39 1.91 4.55 26.80
C HIS A 39 1.32 5.93 26.49
N ASP A 40 1.61 6.47 25.31
CA ASP A 40 1.13 7.77 24.84
C ASP A 40 0.54 7.70 23.41
N GLU A 41 0.06 8.83 22.92
CA GLU A 41 -0.47 8.97 21.56
C GLU A 41 0.61 8.64 20.53
N MET A 42 0.24 7.81 19.56
CA MET A 42 1.08 7.42 18.44
C MET A 42 0.39 7.74 17.12
N VAL A 43 1.15 8.26 16.17
CA VAL A 43 0.75 8.40 14.76
C VAL A 43 1.45 7.32 13.95
N VAL A 44 0.74 6.64 13.05
CA VAL A 44 1.31 5.63 12.15
C VAL A 44 0.90 5.85 10.69
N LYS A 45 1.80 5.49 9.78
CA LYS A 45 1.57 5.35 8.33
C LYS A 45 2.05 3.99 7.90
N CYS A 46 1.29 3.34 7.03
CA CYS A 46 1.63 2.03 6.51
C CYS A 46 1.85 2.10 5.00
N VAL A 47 2.78 1.30 4.52
CA VAL A 47 3.05 1.08 3.11
C VAL A 47 2.87 -0.40 2.82
N PHE A 48 2.04 -0.69 1.82
CA PHE A 48 1.76 -2.04 1.35
C PHE A 48 2.22 -2.16 -0.09
N GLU A 49 3.10 -3.11 -0.36
CA GLU A 49 3.59 -3.41 -1.70
C GLU A 49 3.23 -4.84 -2.08
N CYS A 50 2.57 -5.05 -3.22
CA CYS A 50 2.22 -6.41 -3.62
C CYS A 50 3.46 -7.23 -3.99
N CYS A 51 3.60 -8.40 -3.39
CA CYS A 51 4.62 -9.37 -3.75
C CYS A 51 4.10 -10.44 -4.72
N ASP A 52 2.79 -10.51 -4.90
CA ASP A 52 2.11 -11.48 -5.75
C ASP A 52 1.09 -10.80 -6.69
N ARG A 53 0.17 -11.60 -7.26
CA ARG A 53 -0.92 -11.12 -8.12
C ARG A 53 -2.22 -10.86 -7.35
N SER A 54 -2.18 -10.87 -6.02
CA SER A 54 -3.35 -10.66 -5.18
C SER A 54 -3.71 -9.18 -5.15
N PHE A 55 -5.01 -8.94 -5.10
CA PHE A 55 -5.57 -7.60 -4.94
C PHE A 55 -6.31 -7.55 -3.61
N TYR A 56 -5.99 -6.55 -2.79
CA TYR A 56 -6.66 -6.30 -1.52
C TYR A 56 -7.42 -4.98 -1.63
N ASP A 57 -8.64 -4.95 -1.09
CA ASP A 57 -9.43 -3.72 -1.02
C ASP A 57 -8.77 -2.75 -0.02
N VAL A 58 -8.39 -1.56 -0.50
CA VAL A 58 -7.76 -0.51 0.31
C VAL A 58 -8.65 -0.07 1.48
N LEU A 59 -9.98 -0.07 1.30
CA LEU A 59 -10.90 0.25 2.40
C LEU A 59 -10.93 -0.85 3.46
N GLY A 60 -10.73 -2.10 3.03
CA GLY A 60 -10.56 -3.25 3.92
C GLY A 60 -9.26 -3.16 4.71
N ILE A 61 -8.15 -2.80 4.06
CA ILE A 61 -6.85 -2.57 4.71
C ILE A 61 -6.99 -1.51 5.81
N ASP A 62 -7.58 -0.36 5.49
CA ASP A 62 -7.84 0.69 6.48
C ASP A 62 -8.67 0.21 7.67
N GLY A 63 -9.69 -0.62 7.41
CA GLY A 63 -10.52 -1.22 8.45
C GLY A 63 -9.71 -2.10 9.40
N VAL A 64 -8.81 -2.92 8.87
CA VAL A 64 -7.92 -3.78 9.67
C VAL A 64 -6.96 -2.93 10.51
N ILE A 65 -6.33 -1.91 9.92
CA ILE A 65 -5.41 -1.02 10.66
C ILE A 65 -6.15 -0.36 11.84
N ARG A 66 -7.33 0.22 11.60
CA ARG A 66 -8.15 0.82 12.68
C ARG A 66 -8.51 -0.20 13.75
N HIS A 67 -8.84 -1.43 13.36
CA HIS A 67 -9.15 -2.49 14.31
C HIS A 67 -7.94 -2.82 15.21
N ARG A 68 -6.75 -2.99 14.63
CA ARG A 68 -5.50 -3.27 15.37
C ARG A 68 -5.13 -2.13 16.32
N LEU A 69 -5.34 -0.88 15.90
CA LEU A 69 -5.05 0.32 16.70
C LEU A 69 -6.06 0.61 17.83
N ASN A 70 -7.15 -0.16 17.95
CA ASN A 70 -8.06 -0.08 19.10
C ASN A 70 -7.43 -0.61 20.40
N GLN A 71 -6.25 -1.23 20.32
CA GLN A 71 -5.47 -1.67 21.47
C GLN A 71 -4.07 -1.02 21.41
N PRO A 72 -3.42 -0.77 22.56
CA PRO A 72 -2.02 -0.32 22.57
C PRO A 72 -1.12 -1.30 21.80
N VAL A 73 -0.28 -0.78 20.91
CA VAL A 73 0.61 -1.59 20.06
C VAL A 73 1.91 -0.84 19.76
N SER A 74 3.02 -1.56 19.56
CA SER A 74 4.26 -0.98 19.03
C SER A 74 4.25 -0.94 17.51
N VAL A 75 5.17 -0.18 16.90
CA VAL A 75 5.32 -0.12 15.44
C VAL A 75 5.70 -1.48 14.87
N GLU A 76 6.62 -2.17 15.54
CA GLU A 76 7.12 -3.49 15.17
C GLU A 76 6.01 -4.54 15.26
N ARG A 77 5.27 -4.58 16.38
CA ARG A 77 4.18 -5.53 16.54
C ARG A 77 3.07 -5.28 15.52
N LEU A 78 2.78 -4.02 15.20
CA LEU A 78 1.80 -3.70 14.16
C LEU A 78 2.27 -4.18 12.79
N ALA A 79 3.55 -4.04 12.45
CA ALA A 79 4.11 -4.54 11.19
C ALA A 79 4.01 -6.06 11.08
N GLU A 80 4.32 -6.79 12.17
CA GLU A 80 4.16 -8.25 12.25
C GLU A 80 2.69 -8.66 12.04
N GLN A 81 1.76 -8.05 12.79
CA GLN A 81 0.33 -8.36 12.70
C GLN A 81 -0.24 -8.08 11.30
N LEU A 82 0.15 -6.97 10.67
CA LEU A 82 -0.31 -6.64 9.32
C LEU A 82 0.30 -7.57 8.27
N SER A 83 1.54 -8.04 8.47
CA SER A 83 2.16 -9.03 7.58
C SER A 83 1.45 -10.38 7.65
N ASP A 84 0.99 -10.78 8.85
CA ASP A 84 0.17 -11.97 9.05
C ASP A 84 -1.25 -11.81 8.44
N ASP A 85 -1.84 -10.62 8.57
CA ASP A 85 -3.16 -10.30 8.00
C ASP A 85 -3.14 -10.25 6.46
N PHE A 86 -1.98 -9.90 5.87
CA PHE A 86 -1.82 -9.70 4.43
C PHE A 86 -0.57 -10.42 3.86
N PRO A 87 -0.55 -11.76 3.83
CA PRO A 87 0.64 -12.55 3.49
C PRO A 87 1.15 -12.37 2.04
N GLY A 88 0.34 -11.78 1.15
CA GLY A 88 0.74 -11.44 -0.22
C GLY A 88 1.43 -10.08 -0.36
N LEU A 89 1.55 -9.32 0.74
CA LEU A 89 2.04 -7.94 0.76
C LEU A 89 3.33 -7.85 1.58
N ARG A 90 4.29 -7.05 1.11
CA ARG A 90 5.32 -6.50 1.97
C ARG A 90 4.74 -5.28 2.67
N VAL A 91 4.73 -5.32 3.99
CA VAL A 91 4.22 -4.24 4.83
C VAL A 91 5.40 -3.47 5.41
N THR A 92 5.31 -2.14 5.43
CA THR A 92 6.22 -1.31 6.20
C THR A 92 5.39 -0.33 7.01
N VAL A 93 5.65 -0.28 8.32
CA VAL A 93 4.95 0.61 9.25
C VAL A 93 5.93 1.66 9.73
N HIS A 94 5.57 2.91 9.54
CA HIS A 94 6.24 4.06 10.11
C HIS A 94 5.39 4.58 11.26
N GLY A 95 5.97 4.73 12.44
CA GLY A 95 5.24 5.27 13.59
C GLY A 95 6.04 6.29 14.36
N ARG A 96 5.33 7.17 15.06
CA ARG A 96 5.88 8.18 15.96
C ARG A 96 5.01 8.29 17.18
N ALA A 97 5.56 7.90 18.33
CA ALA A 97 4.97 8.21 19.62
C ALA A 97 5.21 9.69 19.95
N LYS A 98 4.33 10.33 20.70
CA LYS A 98 4.43 11.76 21.03
C LYS A 98 5.74 12.13 21.74
N THR A 99 6.19 11.24 22.62
CA THR A 99 7.41 11.40 23.41
C THR A 99 8.66 10.84 22.73
N HIS A 100 8.54 10.14 21.60
CA HIS A 100 9.67 9.51 20.91
C HIS A 100 9.77 9.96 19.43
N GLY A 101 10.91 9.66 18.81
CA GLY A 101 11.14 9.94 17.39
C GLY A 101 10.34 9.03 16.46
N TRP A 102 10.53 9.20 15.16
CA TRP A 102 10.03 8.26 14.16
C TRP A 102 10.78 6.92 14.24
N ILE A 103 10.03 5.83 14.19
CA ILE A 103 10.50 4.45 14.11
C ILE A 103 9.87 3.82 12.86
N SER A 104 10.60 2.92 12.21
CA SER A 104 10.13 2.20 11.02
C SER A 104 10.41 0.71 11.18
N SER A 105 9.44 -0.12 10.84
CA SER A 105 9.54 -1.58 10.88
C SER A 105 8.93 -2.19 9.61
N SER A 106 9.50 -3.30 9.14
CA SER A 106 9.17 -3.96 7.86
C SER A 106 9.24 -5.47 7.98
#